data_AF-A0A7R8NCE8-F1
#
_entry.id   AF-A0A7R8NCE8-F1
#
_cell.length_a   1.000
_cell.length_b   1.000
_cell.length_c   1.000
_cell.angle_alpha   90.00
_cell.angle_beta   90.00
_cell.angle_gamma   90.00
#
_symmetry.space_group_name_H-M   'P 1'
#
loop_
_entity.id
_entity.type
_entity.pdbx_description
1 polymer ?
#
loop_
_entity_poly.entity_id
_entity_poly.type
_entity_poly.pdbx_seq_one_letter_code
_entity_poly.pdbx_strand_id
1 'polypeptide(L)'
;MGPALAGPINEETLKVLGLILLIMIARTQFRTILSVVVLGAMIGLGFQIVEDLLYSVNTAIQFPNTNQVAPVALMLLVRGIFSGIWSHALYTSVAAFGIGYFFTRRHKPLVQRTAIAVGSFVLAWSMHFFWNSPWLQNVGGGGVSGILVLSVVKGIPVLALGYLLWRYAGQEEGSQLRAVADHYIDDDLMTPEERDSLTSLRERRTLRKHMKKAHGRKAAWTLHRLQRAQLHMIRVCEEQGAGLPAARAAQDITALRANLATATS
;
A
#
# COMPACT_ATOMS: atom_id res chain seq x y z
N MET A 1 -26.30 9.94 -21.15
CA MET A 1 -24.90 9.57 -21.47
C MET A 1 -23.85 10.54 -20.90
N GLY A 2 -24.17 11.80 -20.58
CA GLY A 2 -23.21 12.78 -20.02
C GLY A 2 -22.89 12.72 -18.51
N PRO A 3 -23.83 12.39 -17.59
CA PRO A 3 -23.54 12.40 -16.13
C PRO A 3 -22.66 11.23 -15.65
N ALA A 4 -22.73 10.09 -16.34
CA ALA A 4 -22.02 8.86 -15.97
C ALA A 4 -20.52 8.86 -16.32
N LEU A 5 -20.06 9.82 -17.13
CA LEU A 5 -18.66 9.96 -17.54
C LEU A 5 -18.00 11.21 -16.94
N ALA A 6 -18.74 12.32 -16.81
CA ALA A 6 -18.19 13.58 -16.29
C ALA A 6 -18.02 13.59 -14.76
N GLY A 7 -18.92 12.92 -14.02
CA GLY A 7 -18.82 12.79 -12.56
C GLY A 7 -17.55 12.05 -12.12
N PRO A 8 -17.30 10.82 -12.61
CA PRO A 8 -16.12 10.04 -12.24
C PRO A 8 -14.79 10.71 -12.53
N ILE A 9 -14.65 11.37 -13.69
CA ILE A 9 -13.41 12.05 -14.09
C ILE A 9 -13.12 13.22 -13.15
N ASN A 10 -14.12 14.05 -12.83
CA ASN A 10 -13.93 15.18 -11.93
C ASN A 10 -13.62 14.72 -10.51
N GLU A 11 -14.32 13.68 -10.04
CA GLU A 11 -14.18 13.17 -8.68
C GLU A 11 -12.82 12.51 -8.44
N GLU A 12 -12.33 11.69 -9.37
CA GLU A 12 -11.00 11.10 -9.27
C GLU A 12 -9.89 12.14 -9.38
N THR A 13 -10.06 13.13 -10.25
CA THR A 13 -9.10 14.23 -10.36
C THR A 13 -9.02 15.01 -9.05
N LEU A 14 -10.17 15.30 -8.41
CA LEU A 14 -10.22 15.95 -7.10
C LEU A 14 -9.58 15.11 -5.99
N LYS A 15 -9.81 13.78 -5.98
CA LYS A 15 -9.17 12.87 -5.01
C LYS A 15 -7.65 12.88 -5.16
N VAL A 16 -7.15 12.81 -6.38
CA VAL A 16 -5.72 12.83 -6.68
C VAL A 16 -5.11 14.19 -6.34
N LEU A 17 -5.77 15.28 -6.69
CA LEU A 17 -5.31 16.63 -6.34
C LEU A 17 -5.27 16.85 -4.82
N GLY A 18 -6.31 16.42 -4.10
CA GLY A 18 -6.35 16.49 -2.64
C GLY A 18 -5.24 15.66 -1.99
N LEU A 19 -4.96 14.47 -2.54
CA LEU A 19 -3.85 13.63 -2.11
C LEU A 19 -2.50 14.31 -2.33
N ILE A 20 -2.24 14.82 -3.54
CA ILE A 20 -1.00 15.55 -3.86
C ILE A 20 -0.83 16.76 -2.93
N LEU A 21 -1.90 17.53 -2.72
CA LEU A 21 -1.90 18.69 -1.83
C LEU A 21 -1.52 18.29 -0.40
N LEU A 22 -2.13 17.24 0.16
CA LEU A 22 -1.82 16.78 1.51
C LEU A 22 -0.38 16.25 1.64
N ILE A 23 0.12 15.52 0.64
CA ILE A 23 1.53 15.11 0.58
C ILE A 23 2.44 16.34 0.54
N MET A 24 2.06 17.38 -0.22
CA MET A 24 2.84 18.62 -0.35
C MET A 24 2.83 19.49 0.90
N ILE A 25 1.76 19.48 1.69
CA ILE A 25 1.64 20.21 2.96
C ILE A 25 2.41 19.45 4.07
N ALA A 26 2.22 18.13 4.16
CA ALA A 26 2.79 17.29 5.22
C ALA A 26 3.93 16.39 4.69
N ARG A 27 4.86 16.97 3.92
CA ARG A 27 5.99 16.26 3.26
C ARG A 27 6.83 15.42 4.22
N THR A 28 6.91 15.82 5.48
CA THR A 28 7.71 15.13 6.51
C THR A 28 7.03 13.89 7.08
N GLN A 29 5.69 13.81 7.02
CA GLN A 29 4.88 12.70 7.55
C GLN A 29 4.78 11.55 6.53
N PHE A 30 4.67 11.87 5.24
CA PHE A 30 4.41 10.89 4.18
C PHE A 30 5.67 10.46 3.42
N ARG A 31 6.67 9.94 4.14
CA ARG A 31 7.95 9.50 3.55
C ARG A 31 7.94 8.09 2.98
N THR A 32 6.91 7.30 3.26
CA THR A 32 6.81 5.90 2.82
C THR A 32 5.62 5.69 1.89
N ILE A 33 5.75 4.76 0.94
CA ILE A 33 4.65 4.41 0.03
C ILE A 33 3.42 3.98 0.83
N LEU A 34 3.59 3.21 1.91
CA LEU A 34 2.48 2.77 2.77
C LEU A 34 1.75 3.95 3.41
N SER A 35 2.48 4.96 3.92
CA SER A 35 1.85 6.16 4.50
C SER A 35 1.01 6.94 3.47
N VAL A 36 1.48 6.99 2.21
CA VAL A 36 0.74 7.62 1.11
C VAL A 36 -0.48 6.79 0.71
N VAL A 37 -0.36 5.47 0.67
CA VAL A 37 -1.48 4.55 0.38
C VAL A 37 -2.58 4.67 1.44
N VAL A 38 -2.22 4.69 2.72
CA VAL A 38 -3.18 4.88 3.83
C VAL A 38 -3.88 6.22 3.72
N LEU A 39 -3.15 7.29 3.38
CA LEU A 39 -3.74 8.60 3.13
C LEU A 39 -4.74 8.56 1.95
N GLY A 40 -4.38 7.88 0.86
CA GLY A 40 -5.27 7.63 -0.27
C GLY A 40 -6.54 6.89 0.13
N ALA A 41 -6.42 5.85 0.96
CA ALA A 41 -7.57 5.12 1.49
C ALA A 41 -8.51 6.05 2.28
N MET A 42 -7.96 6.89 3.15
CA MET A 42 -8.74 7.84 3.96
C MET A 42 -9.47 8.88 3.11
N ILE A 43 -8.81 9.41 2.07
CA ILE A 43 -9.45 10.34 1.12
C ILE A 43 -10.59 9.63 0.39
N GLY A 44 -10.35 8.43 -0.12
CA GLY A 44 -11.38 7.66 -0.82
C GLY A 44 -12.57 7.32 0.08
N LEU A 45 -12.36 6.98 1.35
CA LEU A 45 -13.43 6.79 2.34
C LEU A 45 -14.23 8.08 2.56
N GLY A 46 -13.56 9.23 2.69
CA GLY A 46 -14.23 10.52 2.86
C GLY A 46 -15.17 10.84 1.69
N PHE A 47 -14.73 10.60 0.46
CA PHE A 47 -15.57 10.76 -0.72
C PHE A 47 -16.74 9.78 -0.77
N GLN A 48 -16.52 8.51 -0.39
CA GLN A 48 -17.59 7.53 -0.31
C GLN A 48 -18.70 7.98 0.65
N ILE A 49 -18.33 8.50 1.83
CA ILE A 49 -19.30 9.02 2.81
C ILE A 49 -20.13 10.16 2.22
N VAL A 50 -19.49 11.09 1.50
CA VAL A 50 -20.18 12.22 0.85
C VAL A 50 -21.12 11.73 -0.24
N GLU A 51 -20.70 10.77 -1.07
CA GLU A 51 -21.53 10.20 -2.13
C GLU A 51 -22.77 9.48 -1.54
N ASP A 52 -22.57 8.63 -0.54
CA ASP A 52 -23.64 7.89 0.13
C ASP A 52 -24.66 8.84 0.78
N LEU A 53 -24.19 9.97 1.35
CA LEU A 53 -25.05 11.01 1.92
C LEU A 53 -25.87 11.72 0.82
N LEU A 54 -25.23 12.16 -0.26
CA LEU A 54 -25.90 12.84 -1.37
C LEU A 54 -26.94 11.94 -2.06
N TYR A 55 -26.64 10.65 -2.18
CA TYR A 55 -27.57 9.67 -2.73
C TYR A 55 -28.79 9.48 -1.80
N SER A 56 -28.55 9.39 -0.49
CA SER A 56 -29.61 9.28 0.52
C SER A 56 -30.54 10.50 0.51
N VAL A 57 -29.99 11.70 0.45
CA VAL A 57 -30.76 12.96 0.39
C VAL A 57 -31.59 13.06 -0.89
N ASN A 58 -31.00 12.76 -2.05
CA ASN A 58 -31.72 12.79 -3.33
C ASN A 58 -32.88 11.77 -3.36
N THR A 59 -32.66 10.58 -2.80
CA THR A 59 -33.70 9.55 -2.71
C THR A 59 -34.85 9.99 -1.81
N ALA A 60 -34.53 10.61 -0.66
CA ALA A 60 -35.53 11.13 0.27
C ALA A 60 -36.41 12.26 -0.32
N ILE A 61 -35.82 13.12 -1.16
CA ILE A 61 -36.57 14.18 -1.86
C ILE A 61 -37.50 13.61 -2.93
N GLN A 62 -37.08 12.55 -3.63
CA GLN A 62 -37.84 11.96 -4.74
C GLN A 62 -38.99 11.04 -4.29
N PHE A 63 -38.95 10.47 -3.07
CA PHE A 63 -39.97 9.55 -2.57
C PHE A 63 -40.44 9.91 -1.14
N PRO A 64 -41.36 10.87 -0.97
CA PRO A 64 -41.71 11.42 0.35
C PRO A 64 -42.47 10.47 1.30
N ASN A 65 -43.04 9.36 0.82
CA ASN A 65 -44.21 8.71 1.47
C ASN A 65 -44.10 7.21 1.78
N THR A 66 -42.93 6.64 2.07
CA THR A 66 -42.88 5.29 2.65
C THR A 66 -41.78 5.18 3.68
N ASN A 67 -41.97 4.31 4.69
CA ASN A 67 -41.01 4.00 5.76
C ASN A 67 -39.71 3.40 5.18
N GLN A 68 -38.88 4.26 4.57
CA GLN A 68 -37.69 3.90 3.80
C GLN A 68 -36.42 3.91 4.65
N VAL A 69 -36.48 4.34 5.90
CA VAL A 69 -35.31 4.44 6.79
C VAL A 69 -34.65 3.07 7.00
N ALA A 70 -35.43 2.00 7.23
CA ALA A 70 -34.87 0.67 7.45
C ALA A 70 -34.27 0.04 6.16
N PRO A 71 -34.94 0.07 4.99
CA PRO A 71 -34.32 -0.37 3.73
C PRO A 71 -33.10 0.45 3.31
N VAL A 72 -33.14 1.79 3.46
CA VAL A 72 -32.02 2.68 3.13
C VAL A 72 -30.86 2.48 4.09
N ALA A 73 -31.11 2.34 5.40
CA ALA A 73 -30.07 2.05 6.38
C ALA A 73 -29.46 0.65 6.19
N LEU A 74 -30.28 -0.35 5.83
CA LEU A 74 -29.78 -1.69 5.50
C LEU A 74 -28.96 -1.66 4.20
N MET A 75 -29.38 -0.93 3.18
CA MET A 75 -28.58 -0.71 1.97
C MET A 75 -27.30 0.06 2.28
N LEU A 76 -27.33 1.08 3.13
CA LEU A 76 -26.18 1.86 3.56
C LEU A 76 -25.19 0.98 4.35
N LEU A 77 -25.67 0.08 5.21
CA LEU A 77 -24.84 -0.87 5.95
C LEU A 77 -24.25 -1.95 5.03
N VAL A 78 -25.05 -2.52 4.14
CA VAL A 78 -24.59 -3.56 3.21
C VAL A 78 -23.62 -2.95 2.19
N ARG A 79 -23.90 -1.77 1.65
CA ARG A 79 -23.01 -1.06 0.72
C ARG A 79 -21.79 -0.48 1.44
N GLY A 80 -21.96 0.10 2.62
CA GLY A 80 -20.88 0.64 3.44
C GLY A 80 -19.89 -0.43 3.93
N ILE A 81 -20.36 -1.63 4.31
CA ILE A 81 -19.50 -2.71 4.85
C ILE A 81 -19.03 -3.67 3.74
N PHE A 82 -19.91 -4.12 2.84
CA PHE A 82 -19.55 -5.10 1.79
C PHE A 82 -19.05 -4.45 0.50
N SER A 83 -19.63 -3.31 0.08
CA SER A 83 -19.06 -2.50 -1.03
C SER A 83 -17.96 -1.56 -0.55
N GLY A 84 -17.79 -1.36 0.77
CA GLY A 84 -16.69 -0.60 1.37
C GLY A 84 -15.30 -1.21 1.09
N ILE A 85 -15.22 -2.53 0.93
CA ILE A 85 -14.00 -3.23 0.49
C ILE A 85 -13.72 -2.93 -1.00
N TRP A 86 -14.76 -2.66 -1.79
CA TRP A 86 -14.76 -2.35 -3.22
C TRP A 86 -15.04 -0.87 -3.49
N SER A 87 -14.51 -0.01 -2.63
CA SER A 87 -14.88 1.38 -2.57
C SER A 87 -13.89 2.30 -3.26
N HIS A 88 -14.29 3.57 -3.36
CA HIS A 88 -13.39 4.68 -3.62
C HIS A 88 -12.12 4.65 -2.76
N ALA A 89 -12.14 4.08 -1.55
CA ALA A 89 -10.93 3.90 -0.74
C ALA A 89 -9.90 3.02 -1.45
N LEU A 90 -10.33 1.90 -2.05
CA LEU A 90 -9.45 0.98 -2.77
C LEU A 90 -8.91 1.63 -4.05
N TYR A 91 -9.77 2.28 -4.85
CA TYR A 91 -9.36 2.96 -6.08
C TYR A 91 -8.36 4.09 -5.79
N THR A 92 -8.66 4.91 -4.78
CA THR A 92 -7.80 6.01 -4.37
C THR A 92 -6.49 5.49 -3.77
N SER A 93 -6.50 4.35 -3.09
CA SER A 93 -5.29 3.68 -2.60
C SER A 93 -4.36 3.22 -3.73
N VAL A 94 -4.93 2.71 -4.83
CA VAL A 94 -4.16 2.32 -6.02
C VAL A 94 -3.55 3.55 -6.69
N ALA A 95 -4.32 4.62 -6.89
CA ALA A 95 -3.77 5.88 -7.41
C ALA A 95 -2.67 6.45 -6.48
N ALA A 96 -2.90 6.37 -5.16
CA ALA A 96 -1.95 6.81 -4.15
C ALA A 96 -0.65 5.99 -4.14
N PHE A 97 -0.72 4.70 -4.44
CA PHE A 97 0.46 3.87 -4.61
C PHE A 97 1.37 4.40 -5.73
N GLY A 98 0.80 4.72 -6.90
CA GLY A 98 1.57 5.27 -8.02
C GLY A 98 2.21 6.62 -7.69
N ILE A 99 1.48 7.50 -7.01
CA ILE A 99 1.97 8.80 -6.54
C ILE A 99 3.07 8.62 -5.48
N GLY A 100 2.85 7.72 -4.52
CA GLY A 100 3.82 7.36 -3.49
C GLY A 100 5.11 6.82 -4.12
N TYR A 101 5.02 5.93 -5.10
CA TYR A 101 6.17 5.43 -5.86
C TYR A 101 6.91 6.58 -6.55
N PHE A 102 6.18 7.48 -7.23
CA PHE A 102 6.77 8.62 -7.92
C PHE A 102 7.56 9.53 -6.97
N PHE A 103 7.04 9.86 -5.78
CA PHE A 103 7.70 10.77 -4.85
C PHE A 103 8.82 10.12 -4.03
N THR A 104 8.67 8.84 -3.67
CA THR A 104 9.64 8.14 -2.80
C THR A 104 10.81 7.53 -3.56
N ARG A 105 10.63 7.12 -4.83
CA ARG A 105 11.66 6.43 -5.62
C ARG A 105 12.43 7.37 -6.55
N ARG A 106 13.00 8.45 -6.03
CA ARG A 106 13.69 9.48 -6.86
C ARG A 106 14.94 8.99 -7.58
N HIS A 107 15.54 7.90 -7.12
CA HIS A 107 16.69 7.23 -7.74
C HIS A 107 16.33 6.47 -9.02
N LYS A 108 15.04 6.27 -9.32
CA LYS A 108 14.57 5.62 -10.55
C LYS A 108 14.45 6.61 -11.72
N PRO A 109 14.57 6.15 -12.97
CA PRO A 109 14.35 6.98 -14.15
C PRO A 109 12.99 7.68 -14.09
N LEU A 110 12.94 8.95 -14.52
CA LEU A 110 11.69 9.73 -14.55
C LEU A 110 10.60 9.01 -15.36
N VAL A 111 10.98 8.38 -16.47
CA VAL A 111 10.08 7.61 -17.34
C VAL A 111 9.41 6.47 -16.57
N GLN A 112 10.17 5.68 -15.82
CA GLN A 112 9.64 4.57 -15.03
C GLN A 112 8.70 5.06 -13.92
N ARG A 113 9.11 6.10 -13.19
CA ARG A 113 8.29 6.70 -12.12
C ARG A 113 6.97 7.23 -12.67
N THR A 114 7.02 7.90 -13.81
CA THR A 114 5.84 8.47 -14.47
C THR A 114 4.94 7.37 -15.02
N ALA A 115 5.51 6.32 -15.65
CA ALA A 115 4.75 5.18 -16.15
C ALA A 115 3.98 4.46 -15.03
N ILE A 116 4.60 4.26 -13.87
CA ILE A 116 3.95 3.63 -12.71
C ILE A 116 2.85 4.52 -12.13
N ALA A 117 3.10 5.83 -12.00
CA ALA A 117 2.10 6.79 -11.53
C ALA A 117 0.89 6.86 -12.46
N VAL A 118 1.13 7.02 -13.77
CA VAL A 118 0.08 7.06 -14.79
C VAL A 118 -0.64 5.72 -14.88
N GLY A 119 0.08 4.59 -14.89
CA GLY A 119 -0.52 3.26 -14.93
C GLY A 119 -1.42 2.98 -13.73
N SER A 120 -1.02 3.43 -12.55
CA SER A 120 -1.80 3.31 -11.31
C SER A 120 -3.05 4.21 -11.33
N PHE A 121 -2.95 5.41 -11.89
CA PHE A 121 -4.10 6.30 -12.09
C PHE A 121 -5.09 5.74 -13.10
N VAL A 122 -4.62 5.31 -14.29
CA VAL A 122 -5.45 4.68 -15.32
C VAL A 122 -6.11 3.42 -14.79
N LEU A 123 -5.41 2.65 -13.95
CA LEU A 123 -6.00 1.50 -13.28
C LEU A 123 -7.12 1.92 -12.33
N ALA A 124 -6.89 2.88 -11.44
CA ALA A 124 -7.91 3.38 -10.52
C ALA A 124 -9.17 3.86 -11.28
N TRP A 125 -8.96 4.60 -12.37
CA TRP A 125 -10.03 5.06 -13.27
C TRP A 125 -10.78 3.90 -13.91
N SER A 126 -10.05 2.91 -14.44
CA SER A 126 -10.64 1.72 -15.06
C SER A 126 -11.45 0.91 -14.06
N MET A 127 -10.99 0.78 -12.81
CA MET A 127 -11.69 0.10 -11.73
C MET A 127 -13.01 0.80 -11.41
N HIS A 128 -12.97 2.12 -11.28
CA HIS A 128 -14.16 2.92 -10.99
C HIS A 128 -15.15 2.93 -12.16
N PHE A 129 -14.67 3.07 -13.39
CA PHE A 129 -15.48 2.99 -14.60
C PHE A 129 -16.15 1.62 -14.74
N PHE A 130 -15.40 0.53 -14.53
CA PHE A 130 -15.93 -0.83 -14.60
C PHE A 130 -16.96 -1.09 -13.49
N TRP A 131 -16.77 -0.52 -12.30
CA TRP A 131 -17.72 -0.57 -11.21
C TRP A 131 -19.03 0.14 -11.57
N ASN A 132 -18.94 1.37 -12.09
CA ASN A 132 -20.09 2.18 -12.52
C ASN A 132 -20.76 1.70 -13.82
N SER A 133 -20.09 0.85 -14.60
CA SER A 133 -20.64 0.35 -15.86
C SER A 133 -21.86 -0.56 -15.65
N PRO A 134 -22.98 -0.34 -16.38
CA PRO A 134 -24.20 -1.14 -16.26
C PRO A 134 -24.07 -2.55 -16.88
N TRP A 135 -22.92 -2.90 -17.46
CA TRP A 135 -22.72 -4.10 -18.28
C TRP A 135 -23.08 -5.44 -17.61
N LEU A 136 -22.98 -5.52 -16.28
CA LEU A 136 -23.26 -6.75 -15.54
C LEU A 136 -24.56 -6.67 -14.72
N GLN A 137 -25.38 -5.62 -14.85
CA GLN A 137 -26.60 -5.46 -14.04
C GLN A 137 -27.59 -6.64 -14.18
N ASN A 138 -27.53 -7.39 -15.28
CA ASN A 138 -28.37 -8.56 -15.54
C ASN A 138 -27.84 -9.90 -14.95
N VAL A 139 -26.63 -9.92 -14.38
CA VAL A 139 -25.95 -11.17 -13.99
C VAL A 139 -26.23 -11.58 -12.54
N GLY A 140 -26.80 -10.69 -11.71
CA GLY A 140 -26.96 -10.92 -10.27
C GLY A 140 -28.27 -11.58 -9.81
N GLY A 141 -29.36 -11.48 -10.56
CA GLY A 141 -30.70 -11.68 -9.99
C GLY A 141 -31.05 -10.59 -8.97
N GLY A 142 -32.31 -10.15 -8.92
CA GLY A 142 -32.72 -9.06 -8.03
C GLY A 142 -32.50 -9.40 -6.54
N GLY A 143 -32.08 -8.42 -5.74
CA GLY A 143 -31.90 -8.55 -4.29
C GLY A 143 -30.44 -8.55 -3.79
N VAL A 144 -30.26 -8.83 -2.50
CA VAL A 144 -28.95 -8.75 -1.80
C VAL A 144 -27.93 -9.77 -2.33
N SER A 145 -28.37 -10.97 -2.69
CA SER A 145 -27.53 -12.03 -3.26
C SER A 145 -26.92 -11.62 -4.61
N GLY A 146 -27.67 -10.92 -5.46
CA GLY A 146 -27.16 -10.42 -6.74
C GLY A 146 -26.13 -9.32 -6.60
N ILE A 147 -26.30 -8.43 -5.62
CA ILE A 147 -25.30 -7.40 -5.30
C ILE A 147 -23.99 -8.04 -4.85
N LEU A 148 -24.05 -9.09 -4.03
CA LEU A 148 -22.88 -9.85 -3.58
C LEU A 148 -22.14 -10.53 -4.74
N VAL A 149 -22.85 -11.27 -5.60
CA VAL A 149 -22.25 -11.94 -6.77
C VAL A 149 -21.61 -10.92 -7.70
N LEU A 150 -22.29 -9.81 -7.99
CA LEU A 150 -21.75 -8.74 -8.82
C LEU A 150 -20.50 -8.10 -8.22
N SER A 151 -20.47 -7.91 -6.90
CA SER A 151 -19.31 -7.34 -6.20
C SER A 151 -18.08 -8.22 -6.31
N VAL A 152 -18.24 -9.54 -6.16
CA VAL A 152 -17.13 -10.49 -6.28
C VAL A 152 -16.65 -10.62 -7.72
N VAL A 153 -17.57 -10.79 -8.67
CA VAL A 153 -17.23 -10.96 -10.09
C VAL A 153 -16.54 -9.73 -10.65
N LYS A 154 -17.05 -8.52 -10.35
CA LYS A 154 -16.42 -7.28 -10.81
C LYS A 154 -15.10 -7.01 -10.12
N GLY A 155 -14.97 -7.45 -8.88
CA GLY A 155 -13.85 -7.12 -8.04
C GLY A 155 -12.58 -7.95 -8.28
N ILE A 156 -12.71 -9.25 -8.55
CA ILE A 156 -11.54 -10.15 -8.70
C ILE A 156 -10.52 -9.66 -9.75
N PRO A 157 -10.93 -9.28 -10.98
CA PRO A 157 -9.98 -8.81 -12.01
C PRO A 157 -9.23 -7.55 -11.57
N VAL A 158 -9.95 -6.67 -10.87
CA VAL A 158 -9.47 -5.40 -10.35
C VAL A 158 -8.40 -5.61 -9.26
N LEU A 159 -8.66 -6.50 -8.29
CA LEU A 159 -7.65 -6.86 -7.29
C LEU A 159 -6.45 -7.58 -7.90
N ALA A 160 -6.68 -8.46 -8.87
CA ALA A 160 -5.59 -9.17 -9.54
C ALA A 160 -4.65 -8.19 -10.24
N LEU A 161 -5.19 -7.22 -10.98
CA LEU A 161 -4.40 -6.21 -11.69
C LEU A 161 -3.65 -5.28 -10.73
N GLY A 162 -4.31 -4.81 -9.66
CA GLY A 162 -3.65 -4.04 -8.60
C GLY A 162 -2.54 -4.82 -7.89
N TYR A 163 -2.77 -6.10 -7.59
CA TYR A 163 -1.78 -7.00 -7.00
C TYR A 163 -0.60 -7.24 -7.94
N LEU A 164 -0.82 -7.41 -9.23
CA LEU A 164 0.24 -7.59 -10.23
C LEU A 164 1.12 -6.36 -10.36
N LEU A 165 0.54 -5.15 -10.40
CA LEU A 165 1.29 -3.90 -10.40
C LEU A 165 2.08 -3.72 -9.10
N TRP A 166 1.46 -4.01 -7.95
CA TRP A 166 2.15 -3.95 -6.66
C TRP A 166 3.31 -4.94 -6.60
N ARG A 167 3.12 -6.18 -7.08
CA ARG A 167 4.17 -7.20 -7.13
C ARG A 167 5.28 -6.80 -8.08
N TYR A 168 4.97 -6.28 -9.26
CA TYR A 168 5.96 -5.79 -10.22
C TYR A 168 6.81 -4.66 -9.61
N ALA A 169 6.17 -3.70 -8.95
CA ALA A 169 6.85 -2.61 -8.27
C ALA A 169 7.63 -3.06 -7.01
N GLY A 170 7.19 -4.12 -6.33
CA GLY A 170 7.85 -4.68 -5.15
C GLY A 170 9.01 -5.63 -5.46
N GLN A 171 9.01 -6.31 -6.61
CA GLN A 171 10.10 -7.22 -6.99
C GLN A 171 11.43 -6.49 -7.25
N GLU A 172 11.39 -5.20 -7.56
CA GLU A 172 12.59 -4.36 -7.69
C GLU A 172 13.22 -3.94 -6.36
N GLU A 173 12.57 -4.19 -5.20
CA GLU A 173 13.13 -3.82 -3.88
C GLU A 173 14.37 -4.65 -3.51
N GLY A 174 14.44 -5.92 -3.94
CA GLY A 174 15.50 -6.83 -3.51
C GLY A 174 16.85 -6.61 -4.20
N SER A 175 16.86 -6.11 -5.43
CA SER A 175 18.10 -5.86 -6.18
C SER A 175 18.77 -4.54 -5.79
N GLN A 176 18.00 -3.54 -5.38
CA GLN A 176 18.54 -2.22 -5.00
C GLN A 176 19.10 -2.19 -3.58
N LEU A 177 18.49 -2.92 -2.63
CA LEU A 177 19.08 -3.11 -1.31
C LEU A 177 20.45 -3.81 -1.39
N ARG A 178 20.62 -4.76 -2.33
CA ARG A 178 21.93 -5.38 -2.63
C ARG A 178 22.91 -4.38 -3.22
N ALA A 179 22.52 -3.62 -4.24
CA ALA A 179 23.42 -2.67 -4.90
C ALA A 179 23.95 -1.56 -3.96
N VAL A 180 23.13 -1.11 -3.00
CA VAL A 180 23.56 -0.12 -1.99
C VAL A 180 24.39 -0.77 -0.87
N ALA A 181 24.03 -1.99 -0.43
CA ALA A 181 24.84 -2.73 0.53
C ALA A 181 26.23 -3.08 -0.02
N ASP A 182 26.32 -3.45 -1.30
CA ASP A 182 27.57 -3.79 -1.97
C ASP A 182 28.50 -2.60 -2.21
N HIS A 183 27.97 -1.37 -2.22
CA HIS A 183 28.79 -0.17 -2.42
C HIS A 183 29.33 0.44 -1.12
N TYR A 184 28.66 0.22 0.02
CA TYR A 184 28.97 0.92 1.28
C TYR A 184 29.35 0.02 2.46
N ILE A 185 29.19 -1.30 2.35
CA ILE A 185 29.40 -2.23 3.46
C ILE A 185 30.50 -3.21 3.07
N ASP A 186 31.59 -3.25 3.85
CA ASP A 186 32.64 -4.27 3.72
C ASP A 186 32.10 -5.66 4.11
N ASP A 187 32.59 -6.69 3.44
CA ASP A 187 32.19 -8.09 3.68
C ASP A 187 32.46 -8.56 5.12
N ASP A 188 33.40 -7.90 5.82
CA ASP A 188 33.75 -8.16 7.23
C ASP A 188 32.62 -7.73 8.19
N LEU A 189 31.90 -6.65 7.86
CA LEU A 189 30.79 -6.18 8.68
C LEU A 189 29.48 -6.92 8.38
N MET A 190 29.26 -7.39 7.15
CA MET A 190 28.02 -8.03 6.75
C MET A 190 28.26 -9.04 5.61
N THR A 191 28.07 -10.32 5.92
CA THR A 191 28.34 -11.40 4.95
C THR A 191 27.36 -11.37 3.78
N PRO A 192 27.74 -11.87 2.60
CA PRO A 192 26.85 -11.94 1.44
C PRO A 192 25.55 -12.70 1.70
N GLU A 193 25.60 -13.77 2.50
CA GLU A 193 24.42 -14.53 2.91
C GLU A 193 23.47 -13.71 3.81
N GLU A 194 24.02 -12.90 4.72
CA GLU A 194 23.22 -12.00 5.56
C GLU A 194 22.53 -10.92 4.70
N ARG A 195 23.26 -10.33 3.73
CA ARG A 195 22.71 -9.33 2.80
C ARG A 195 21.52 -9.86 2.03
N ASP A 196 21.67 -11.06 1.46
CA ASP A 196 20.62 -11.73 0.70
C ASP A 196 19.38 -11.97 1.55
N SER A 197 19.58 -12.50 2.75
CA SER A 197 18.48 -12.78 3.67
C SER A 197 17.71 -11.54 4.11
N LEU A 198 18.34 -10.37 4.16
CA LEU A 198 17.73 -9.11 4.58
C LEU A 198 16.77 -8.53 3.54
N THR A 199 16.98 -8.86 2.27
CA THR A 199 16.10 -8.41 1.16
C THR A 199 14.69 -8.97 1.28
N SER A 200 14.53 -10.18 1.82
CA SER A 200 13.25 -10.88 1.91
C SER A 200 12.66 -10.85 3.33
N LEU A 201 11.41 -10.40 3.46
CA LEU A 201 10.67 -10.48 4.73
C LEU A 201 10.44 -11.93 5.18
N ARG A 202 10.23 -12.83 4.21
CA ARG A 202 9.98 -14.25 4.47
C ARG A 202 11.23 -14.91 5.03
N GLU A 203 12.38 -14.65 4.40
CA GLU A 203 13.66 -15.24 4.77
C GLU A 203 14.13 -14.79 6.15
N ARG A 204 14.03 -13.48 6.46
CA ARG A 204 14.23 -12.94 7.82
C ARG A 204 13.39 -13.67 8.86
N ARG A 205 12.11 -13.94 8.56
CA ARG A 205 11.20 -14.64 9.47
C ARG A 205 11.58 -16.12 9.62
N THR A 206 11.99 -16.77 8.55
CA THR A 206 12.46 -18.16 8.55
C THR A 206 13.73 -18.32 9.39
N LEU A 207 14.73 -17.45 9.21
CA LEU A 207 15.95 -17.44 10.01
C LEU A 207 15.66 -17.25 11.50
N ARG A 208 14.76 -16.32 11.86
CA ARG A 208 14.34 -16.13 13.26
C ARG A 208 13.62 -17.34 13.84
N LYS A 209 12.83 -18.06 13.03
CA LYS A 209 12.18 -19.31 13.46
C LYS A 209 13.20 -20.42 13.69
N HIS A 210 14.15 -20.59 12.78
CA HIS A 210 15.23 -21.57 12.94
C HIS A 210 16.10 -21.25 14.16
N MET A 211 16.50 -19.99 14.32
CA MET A 211 17.26 -19.52 15.49
C MET A 211 16.51 -19.77 16.80
N LYS A 212 15.19 -19.52 16.83
CA LYS A 212 14.35 -19.81 18.00
C LYS A 212 14.31 -21.30 18.33
N LYS A 213 14.30 -22.16 17.31
CA LYS A 213 14.24 -23.61 17.48
C LYS A 213 15.58 -24.19 17.95
N ALA A 214 16.69 -23.67 17.45
CA ALA A 214 18.03 -24.14 17.77
C ALA A 214 18.58 -23.57 19.10
N HIS A 215 18.45 -22.26 19.32
CA HIS A 215 19.12 -21.53 20.42
C HIS A 215 18.14 -20.76 21.32
N GLY A 216 16.83 -20.99 21.16
CA GLY A 216 15.80 -20.43 22.04
C GLY A 216 15.38 -18.99 21.73
N ARG A 217 14.46 -18.47 22.56
CA ARG A 217 13.80 -17.17 22.33
C ARG A 217 14.77 -15.97 22.41
N LYS A 218 15.78 -16.04 23.29
CA LYS A 218 16.74 -14.96 23.51
C LYS A 218 17.66 -14.76 22.29
N ALA A 219 18.15 -15.85 21.69
CA ALA A 219 18.93 -15.80 20.46
C ALA A 219 18.11 -15.25 19.28
N ALA A 220 16.86 -15.70 19.12
CA ALA A 220 15.98 -15.20 18.05
C ALA A 220 15.66 -13.70 18.17
N TRP A 221 15.52 -13.19 19.40
CA TRP A 221 15.31 -11.76 19.64
C TRP A 221 16.58 -10.94 19.37
N THR A 222 17.75 -11.46 19.73
CA THR A 222 19.04 -10.84 19.43
C THR A 222 19.28 -10.78 17.92
N LEU A 223 18.97 -11.85 17.19
CA LEU A 223 18.98 -11.86 15.72
C LEU A 223 18.00 -10.84 15.12
N HIS A 224 16.80 -10.70 15.69
CA HIS A 224 15.86 -9.65 15.25
C HIS A 224 16.45 -8.24 15.43
N ARG A 225 17.13 -7.98 16.55
CA ARG A 225 17.80 -6.68 16.78
C ARG A 225 18.94 -6.45 15.81
N LEU A 226 19.76 -7.46 15.56
CA LEU A 226 20.83 -7.41 14.56
C LEU A 226 20.27 -7.05 13.18
N GLN A 227 19.25 -7.78 12.70
CA GLN A 227 18.60 -7.50 11.42
C GLN A 227 18.03 -6.08 11.33
N ARG A 228 17.51 -5.53 12.43
CA ARG A 228 16.97 -4.16 12.47
C ARG A 228 18.08 -3.11 12.45
N ALA A 229 19.17 -3.33 13.16
CA ALA A 229 20.34 -2.45 13.16
C ALA A 229 21.02 -2.42 11.78
N GLN A 230 21.13 -3.59 11.14
CA GLN A 230 21.59 -3.76 9.77
C GLN A 230 20.76 -2.96 8.76
N LEU A 231 19.42 -3.04 8.82
CA LEU A 231 18.52 -2.24 7.97
C LEU A 231 18.59 -0.74 8.28
N HIS A 232 18.83 -0.37 9.55
CA HIS A 232 19.03 1.01 9.95
C HIS A 232 20.32 1.58 9.35
N MET A 233 21.41 0.82 9.38
CA MET A 233 22.69 1.22 8.76
C MET A 233 22.53 1.47 7.26
N ILE A 234 21.87 0.56 6.53
CA ILE A 234 21.63 0.74 5.09
C ILE A 234 20.90 2.06 4.82
N ARG A 235 19.87 2.39 5.62
CA ARG A 235 19.14 3.65 5.49
C ARG A 235 20.01 4.87 5.83
N VAL A 236 20.83 4.79 6.88
CA VAL A 236 21.74 5.88 7.26
C VAL A 236 22.77 6.14 6.16
N CYS A 237 23.36 5.10 5.59
CA CYS A 237 24.28 5.23 4.45
C CYS A 237 23.58 5.83 3.22
N GLU A 238 22.34 5.42 2.93
CA GLU A 238 21.54 5.97 1.82
C GLU A 238 21.22 7.46 2.01
N GLU A 239 20.87 7.88 3.23
CA GLU A 239 20.46 9.26 3.51
C GLU A 239 21.63 10.23 3.71
N GLN A 240 22.76 9.75 4.26
CA GLN A 240 23.83 10.60 4.79
C GLN A 240 25.24 10.23 4.30
N GLY A 241 25.39 9.16 3.51
CA GLY A 241 26.68 8.64 3.07
C GLY A 241 27.48 7.96 4.19
N ALA A 242 28.74 7.60 3.89
CA ALA A 242 29.66 6.89 4.79
C ALA A 242 30.29 7.80 5.87
N GLY A 243 29.47 8.58 6.58
CA GLY A 243 29.91 9.50 7.63
C GLY A 243 29.93 8.88 9.04
N LEU A 244 30.17 9.73 10.05
CA LEU A 244 30.08 9.37 11.48
C LEU A 244 28.80 8.59 11.88
N PRO A 245 27.62 8.89 11.32
CA PRO A 245 26.40 8.13 11.61
C PRO A 245 26.47 6.66 11.15
N ALA A 246 27.10 6.41 9.99
CA ALA A 246 27.32 5.05 9.49
C ALA A 246 28.31 4.28 10.38
N ALA A 247 29.36 4.94 10.86
CA ALA A 247 30.33 4.35 11.78
C ALA A 247 29.70 3.93 13.12
N ARG A 248 28.78 4.74 13.68
CA ARG A 248 28.02 4.36 14.89
C ARG A 248 27.11 3.17 14.64
N ALA A 249 26.41 3.15 13.50
CA ALA A 249 25.56 2.02 13.13
C ALA A 249 26.37 0.72 12.93
N ALA A 250 27.60 0.81 12.40
CA ALA A 250 28.52 -0.31 12.30
C ALA A 250 28.93 -0.85 13.68
N GLN A 251 29.25 0.03 14.64
CA GLN A 251 29.56 -0.38 16.02
C GLN A 251 28.40 -1.12 16.69
N ASP A 252 27.16 -0.64 16.50
CA ASP A 252 25.96 -1.29 17.01
C ASP A 252 25.78 -2.71 16.44
N ILE A 253 26.07 -2.90 15.14
CA ILE A 253 26.01 -4.21 14.47
C ILE A 253 27.05 -5.15 15.06
N THR A 254 28.30 -4.70 15.23
CA THR A 254 29.38 -5.50 15.82
C THR A 254 29.04 -5.93 17.25
N ALA A 255 28.52 -5.02 18.07
CA ALA A 255 28.09 -5.33 19.43
C ALA A 255 26.93 -6.33 19.46
N LEU A 256 25.95 -6.20 18.56
CA LEU A 256 24.83 -7.14 18.46
C LEU A 256 25.26 -8.51 17.93
N ARG A 257 26.25 -8.58 17.04
CA ARG A 257 26.83 -9.84 16.56
C ARG A 257 27.56 -10.58 17.67
N ALA A 258 28.36 -9.88 18.49
CA ALA A 258 28.99 -10.47 19.67
C ALA A 258 27.96 -11.01 20.69
N ASN A 259 26.87 -10.25 20.91
CA ASN A 259 25.76 -10.71 21.76
C ASN A 259 25.02 -11.92 21.16
N LEU A 260 24.92 -12.01 19.83
CA LEU A 260 24.33 -13.16 19.18
C LEU A 260 25.20 -14.40 19.35
N ALA A 261 26.52 -14.26 19.15
CA ALA A 261 27.49 -15.34 19.35
C ALA A 261 27.41 -15.92 20.77
N THR A 262 27.33 -15.07 21.80
CA THR A 262 27.17 -15.51 23.19
C THR A 262 25.81 -16.15 23.48
N ALA A 263 24.74 -15.75 22.77
CA ALA A 263 23.42 -16.36 22.92
C ALA A 263 23.26 -17.69 22.17
N THR A 264 24.15 -17.99 21.21
CA THR A 264 24.18 -19.23 20.44
C THR A 264 25.24 -20.23 20.93
N SER A 265 26.15 -19.79 21.82
CA SER A 265 27.13 -20.64 22.52
C SER A 265 26.46 -21.47 23.59
#